data_AF-A0A653U8L3-F1
#
_entry.id   AF-A0A653U8L3-F1
#
_cell.length_a   1.000
_cell.length_b   1.000
_cell.length_c   1.000
_cell.angle_alpha   90.00
_cell.angle_beta   90.00
_cell.angle_gamma   90.00
#
_symmetry.space_group_name_H-M   'P 1'
#
loop_
_entity.id
_entity.type
_entity.pdbx_description
1 polymer ?
#
loop_
_entity_poly.entity_id
_entity_poly.type
_entity_poly.pdbx_seq_one_letter_code
_entity_poly.pdbx_strand_id
1 'polypeptide(L)' 'MSVEIIVRATQTGLEIVSGRRRLEALLALRDEVVVTSPGIGEMVFARLPDGRLQGSANPRHVALFRQSDTTRDPETFA' A
#
# COMPACT_ATOMS: atom_id res chain seq x y z
N MET A 1 -11.56 -3.37 -5.21
CA MET A 1 -11.05 -2.80 -6.48
C MET A 1 -9.54 -2.67 -6.36
N SER A 2 -8.76 -3.39 -7.15
CA SER A 2 -7.29 -3.27 -7.19
C SER A 2 -6.89 -2.10 -8.08
N VAL A 3 -6.15 -1.15 -7.53
CA VAL A 3 -5.63 -0.02 -8.31
C VAL A 3 -4.25 -0.40 -8.83
N GLU A 4 -4.09 -0.34 -10.15
CA GLU A 4 -2.81 -0.61 -10.80
C GLU A 4 -1.92 0.65 -10.72
N ILE A 5 -0.73 0.49 -10.13
CA ILE A 5 0.30 1.52 -10.01
C ILE A 5 1.58 0.91 -10.58
N ILE A 6 2.21 1.59 -11.54
CA ILE A 6 3.45 1.08 -12.13
C ILE A 6 4.60 1.56 -11.27
N VAL A 7 5.30 0.61 -10.67
CA VAL A 7 6.46 0.83 -9.82
C VAL A 7 7.67 0.13 -10.41
N ARG A 8 8.81 0.80 -10.35
CA ARG A 8 10.11 0.26 -10.74
C ARG A 8 10.98 0.14 -9.50
N ALA A 9 11.59 -1.02 -9.29
CA ALA A 9 12.65 -1.17 -8.31
C ALA A 9 13.92 -0.48 -8.81
N THR A 10 14.53 0.33 -7.95
CA THR A 10 15.81 1.02 -8.19
C THR A 10 16.84 0.53 -7.19
N GLN A 11 18.12 0.91 -7.37
CA GLN A 11 19.18 0.57 -6.41
C GLN A 11 18.93 1.14 -5.01
N THR A 12 18.12 2.20 -4.89
CA THR A 12 17.86 2.91 -3.63
C THR A 12 16.43 2.69 -3.10
N GLY A 13 15.59 1.92 -3.80
CA GLY A 13 14.23 1.63 -3.34
C GLY A 13 13.24 1.45 -4.47
N LEU A 14 12.12 2.15 -4.38
CA LEU A 14 10.97 2.01 -5.28
C LEU A 14 10.63 3.36 -5.88
N GLU A 15 10.46 3.40 -7.19
CA GLU A 15 10.07 4.59 -7.93
C GLU A 15 8.71 4.38 -8.58
N ILE A 16 7.77 5.28 -8.30
CA ILE A 16 6.47 5.28 -8.98
C ILE A 16 6.65 5.87 -10.38
N VAL A 17 6.56 5.01 -11.38
CA VAL A 17 6.64 5.36 -12.81
C VAL A 17 5.31 5.91 -13.31
N SER A 18 4.19 5.34 -12.85
CA SER A 18 2.84 5.78 -13.26
C SER A 18 1.84 5.59 -12.14
N GLY A 19 0.78 6.41 -12.15
CA GLY A 19 -0.31 6.34 -11.18
C GLY A 19 -0.12 7.16 -9.91
N ARG A 20 0.93 7.99 -9.80
CA ARG A 20 1.23 8.79 -8.60
C ARG A 20 0.03 9.57 -8.06
N ARG A 21 -0.66 10.35 -8.89
CA ARG A 21 -1.85 11.12 -8.47
C ARG A 21 -2.97 10.24 -7.93
N ARG A 22 -3.14 9.04 -8.51
CA ARG A 22 -4.16 8.10 -8.07
C ARG A 22 -3.79 7.49 -6.72
N LEU A 23 -2.52 7.13 -6.54
CA LEU A 23 -2.00 6.68 -5.25
C LEU A 23 -2.16 7.77 -4.17
N GLU A 24 -1.80 9.02 -4.48
CA GLU A 24 -1.96 10.15 -3.58
C GLU A 24 -3.42 10.40 -3.19
N ALA A 25 -4.36 10.30 -4.14
CA ALA A 25 -5.79 10.44 -3.86
C ALA A 25 -6.30 9.33 -2.93
N LEU A 26 -5.82 8.10 -3.09
CA LEU A 26 -6.18 7.00 -2.19
C LEU A 26 -5.58 7.20 -0.80
N LEU A 27 -4.33 7.66 -0.74
CA LEU A 27 -3.63 7.98 0.50
C LEU A 27 -4.14 9.26 1.19
N ALA A 28 -5.00 10.04 0.53
CA ALA A 28 -5.72 11.15 1.17
C ALA A 28 -6.98 10.65 1.91
N LEU A 29 -7.45 9.44 1.57
CA LEU A 29 -8.63 8.83 2.17
C LEU A 29 -8.27 7.77 3.23
N ARG A 30 -7.03 7.26 3.18
CA ARG A 30 -6.51 6.19 4.05
C ARG A 30 -5.03 6.43 4.30
N ASP A 31 -4.53 6.05 5.46
CA ASP A 31 -3.10 6.16 5.77
C ASP A 31 -2.26 5.19 4.93
N GLU A 32 -2.87 4.08 4.49
CA GLU A 32 -2.23 2.98 3.77
C GLU A 32 -3.11 2.43 2.63
N VAL A 33 -2.45 1.99 1.55
CA VAL A 33 -3.11 1.47 0.35
C VAL A 33 -2.33 0.28 -0.19
N VAL A 34 -3.03 -0.84 -0.43
CA VAL A 34 -2.50 -2.00 -1.18
C VAL A 34 -2.75 -1.79 -2.66
N VAL A 35 -1.70 -1.97 -3.47
CA VAL A 35 -1.73 -1.82 -4.93
C VAL A 35 -1.04 -3.01 -5.60
N THR A 36 -1.27 -3.16 -6.90
CA THR A 36 -0.57 -4.15 -7.71
C THR A 36 0.28 -3.42 -8.75
N SER A 37 1.56 -3.82 -8.86
CA SER A 37 2.50 -3.30 -9.86
C SER A 37 2.98 -4.41 -10.79
N PRO A 38 2.94 -4.19 -12.11
CA PRO A 38 3.57 -5.10 -13.07
C PRO A 38 5.05 -5.34 -12.73
N GLY A 39 5.48 -6.60 -12.77
CA GLY A 39 6.88 -6.98 -12.51
C GLY A 39 7.32 -6.98 -11.04
N ILE A 40 6.50 -6.49 -10.11
CA ILE A 40 6.77 -6.55 -8.66
C ILE A 40 5.71 -7.38 -7.93
N GLY A 41 4.45 -7.30 -8.37
CA GLY A 41 3.32 -7.92 -7.68
C GLY A 41 2.63 -6.94 -6.74
N GLU A 42 2.13 -7.44 -5.61
CA GLU A 42 1.44 -6.60 -4.65
C GLU A 42 2.37 -5.85 -3.72
N MET A 43 1.93 -4.65 -3.36
CA MET A 43 2.70 -3.72 -2.57
C MET A 43 1.78 -2.93 -1.68
N VAL A 44 2.27 -2.55 -0.50
CA VAL A 44 1.63 -1.54 0.34
C VAL A 44 2.38 -0.22 0.19
N PHE A 45 1.63 0.87 0.13
CA PHE A 45 2.12 2.23 0.27
C PHE A 45 1.49 2.87 1.49
N ALA A 46 2.29 3.55 2.30
CA ALA A 46 1.86 4.30 3.47
C ALA A 46 2.35 5.75 3.37
N ARG A 47 1.56 6.68 3.90
CA ARG A 47 2.01 8.06 4.11
C ARG A 47 2.55 8.18 5.53
N LEU A 48 3.81 8.58 5.65
CA LEU A 48 4.45 8.87 6.93
C LEU A 48 3.96 10.21 7.50
N PRO A 49 4.07 10.43 8.83
CA PRO A 49 3.68 11.70 9.46
C PRO A 49 4.41 12.93 8.93
N ASP A 50 5.63 12.75 8.37
CA ASP A 50 6.41 13.79 7.72
C ASP A 50 5.98 14.08 6.27
N GLY A 51 4.93 13.40 5.80
CA GLY A 51 4.37 13.53 4.46
C GLY A 51 5.07 12.69 3.38
N ARG A 52 6.14 11.97 3.73
CA ARG A 52 6.84 11.08 2.77
C ARG A 52 6.03 9.82 2.51
N LEU A 53 6.23 9.23 1.33
CA LEU A 53 5.64 7.96 0.95
C LEU A 53 6.63 6.83 1.18
N GLN A 54 6.17 5.77 1.85
CA GLN A 54 6.93 4.54 2.01
C GLN A 54 6.19 3.37 1.35
N GLY A 55 6.87 2.66 0.47
CA GLY A 55 6.35 1.49 -0.23
C GLY A 55 7.07 0.21 0.18
N SER A 56 6.37 -0.92 0.24
CA SER A 56 6.99 -2.22 0.47
C SER A 56 6.27 -3.32 -0.33
N ALA A 57 7.05 -4.14 -1.03
CA ALA A 57 6.60 -5.39 -1.66
C ALA A 57 6.85 -6.62 -0.77
N ASN A 58 7.23 -6.44 0.50
CA ASN A 58 7.49 -7.57 1.39
C ASN A 58 6.16 -8.29 1.68
N PRO A 59 6.04 -9.60 1.38
CA PRO A 59 4.80 -10.34 1.60
C PRO A 59 4.31 -10.28 3.04
N ARG A 60 5.21 -10.21 4.02
CA ARG A 60 4.86 -10.07 5.44
C ARG A 60 4.19 -8.73 5.73
N HIS A 61 4.69 -7.64 5.14
CA HIS A 61 4.07 -6.33 5.29
C HIS A 61 2.72 -6.31 4.58
N VAL A 62 2.66 -6.77 3.33
CA VAL A 62 1.41 -6.81 2.54
C VAL A 62 0.34 -7.64 3.24
N ALA A 63 0.69 -8.78 3.86
CA ALA A 63 -0.25 -9.62 4.60
C ALA A 63 -0.92 -8.91 5.77
N LEU A 64 -0.17 -8.11 6.55
CA LEU A 64 -0.70 -7.35 7.69
C LEU A 64 -1.79 -6.36 7.24
N PHE A 65 -1.62 -5.73 6.08
CA PHE A 65 -2.59 -4.76 5.56
C PHE A 65 -3.77 -5.40 4.83
N ARG A 66 -3.56 -6.58 4.24
CA ARG A 66 -4.66 -7.38 3.66
C ARG A 66 -5.63 -7.92 4.70
N GLN A 67 -5.18 -8.08 5.95
CA GLN A 67 -6.04 -8.56 7.04
C GLN A 67 -7.16 -7.57 7.43
N SER A 68 -7.13 -6.34 6.92
CA SER A 68 -8.14 -5.31 7.21
C SER A 68 -9.53 -5.57 6.61
N ASP A 69 -9.74 -6.66 5.87
CA ASP A 69 -11.09 -7.15 5.50
C ASP A 69 -11.56 -8.34 6.39
N THR A 70 -10.84 -8.68 7.47
CA THR A 70 -11.25 -9.70 8.45
C THR A 70 -10.98 -9.24 9.88
N THR A 71 -11.55 -8.10 10.29
CA THR A 71 -11.96 -7.87 11.69
C THR A 71 -13.05 -6.79 11.72
N ARG A 72 -14.24 -7.18 11.26
CA ARG A 72 -15.48 -6.69 11.89
C ARG A 72 -16.17 -7.92 12.48
N ASP A 73 -15.58 -8.46 13.54
CA ASP A 73 -16.36 -9.20 14.53
C ASP A 73 -16.35 -8.36 15.80
N PRO A 74 -17.50 -7.83 16.25
CA PRO A 74 -17.62 -7.19 17.54
C PRO A 74 -17.83 -8.28 18.60
N GLU A 75 -16.86 -9.16 18.79
CA GLU A 75 -16.90 -10.12 19.89
C GLU A 75 -15.82 -9.79 20.91
N THR A 76 -16.29 -9.05 21.93
CA THR A 76 -15.99 -9.34 23.33
C THR A 76 -14.53 -9.13 23.77
N PHE A 77 -14.23 -7.91 24.22
CA PHE A 77 -13.38 -7.76 25.41
C PHE A 77 -14.29 -7.95 26.63
N ALA A 78 -14.29 -9.15 27.20
CA ALA A 78 -14.79 -9.44 28.54
C ALA A 78 -13.63 -9.41 29.54
#